data_AF-A0A284VMR3-F1
#
_entry.id   AF-A0A284VMR3-F1
#
_cell.length_a   1.000
_cell.length_b   1.000
_cell.length_c   1.000
_cell.angle_alpha   90.00
_cell.angle_beta   90.00
_cell.angle_gamma   90.00
#
_symmetry.space_group_name_H-M   'P 1'
#
loop_
_entity.id
_entity.type
_entity.pdbx_description
1 polymer ?
#
loop_
_entity_poly.entity_id
_entity_poly.type
_entity_poly.pdbx_seq_one_letter_code
_entity_poly.pdbx_strand_id
1 'polypeptide(L)'
;MPYFDITEKRPRINIFKINGAYYFKQFFDDPELFRELEPFYEKQRYRFKMPTAGERNKVMKLLERKGYDTTLIEDPAPFTVEISKNQKYGELLKNSVENYPLRDKIVLVMKDMMWVEQALAMGAVAKKTS
;
A
#
# COMPACT_ATOMS: atom_id res chain seq x y z
N MET A 1 32.49 25.03 -0.36
CA MET A 1 31.04 24.87 -0.11
C MET A 1 30.75 23.38 -0.07
N PRO A 2 30.14 22.84 0.99
CA PRO A 2 29.77 21.43 1.01
C PRO A 2 28.55 21.24 0.10
N TYR A 3 28.70 20.37 -0.89
CA TYR A 3 27.61 19.86 -1.70
C TYR A 3 26.80 18.94 -0.78
N PHE A 4 25.68 19.41 -0.24
CA PHE A 4 24.72 18.51 0.37
C PHE A 4 24.17 17.67 -0.77
N ASP A 5 24.64 16.43 -0.85
CA ASP A 5 24.03 15.38 -1.64
C ASP A 5 22.70 15.02 -0.96
N ILE A 6 21.74 15.96 -0.98
CA ILE A 6 20.33 15.68 -0.74
C ILE A 6 19.87 14.93 -1.97
N THR A 7 20.22 13.66 -2.05
CA THR A 7 19.38 12.71 -2.76
C THR A 7 18.04 12.76 -2.04
N GLU A 8 17.12 13.63 -2.49
CA GLU A 8 15.75 13.63 -2.00
C GLU A 8 15.26 12.19 -2.06
N LYS A 9 15.03 11.58 -0.89
CA LYS A 9 14.59 10.19 -0.83
C LYS A 9 13.24 10.14 -1.53
N ARG A 10 13.24 9.53 -2.73
CA ARG A 10 12.03 9.33 -3.52
C ARG A 10 11.00 8.59 -2.65
N PRO A 11 9.74 9.05 -2.61
CA PRO A 11 8.69 8.34 -1.91
C PRO A 11 8.57 6.92 -2.45
N ARG A 12 8.54 5.93 -1.53
CA ARG A 12 8.49 4.51 -1.87
C ARG A 12 7.06 3.99 -1.81
N ILE A 13 6.64 3.27 -2.85
CA ILE A 13 5.34 2.63 -2.96
C ILE A 13 5.54 1.10 -2.98
N ASN A 14 4.93 0.41 -2.03
CA ASN A 14 4.87 -1.05 -2.04
C ASN A 14 3.69 -1.52 -2.89
N ILE A 15 3.98 -2.42 -3.84
CA ILE A 15 2.99 -3.08 -4.69
C ILE A 15 2.86 -4.52 -4.23
N PHE A 16 1.69 -4.88 -3.72
CA PHE A 16 1.41 -6.18 -3.12
C PHE A 16 0.79 -7.13 -4.13
N LYS A 17 1.33 -8.35 -4.22
CA LYS A 17 0.68 -9.46 -4.93
C LYS A 17 -0.34 -10.11 -4.00
N ILE A 18 -1.62 -10.03 -4.37
CA ILE A 18 -2.74 -10.59 -3.58
C ILE A 18 -3.67 -11.33 -4.54
N ASN A 19 -3.95 -12.61 -4.27
CA ASN A 19 -4.87 -13.44 -5.08
C ASN A 19 -4.59 -13.38 -6.60
N GLY A 20 -3.31 -13.36 -6.99
CA GLY A 20 -2.89 -13.35 -8.40
C GLY A 20 -2.89 -11.99 -9.11
N ALA A 21 -3.40 -10.93 -8.47
CA ALA A 21 -3.34 -9.56 -8.96
C ALA A 21 -2.40 -8.69 -8.10
N TYR A 22 -2.08 -7.49 -8.59
CA TYR A 22 -1.18 -6.55 -7.93
C TYR A 22 -1.94 -5.33 -7.46
N TYR A 23 -1.63 -4.86 -6.25
CA TYR A 23 -2.33 -3.76 -5.61
C TYR A 23 -1.38 -2.81 -4.91
N PHE A 24 -1.68 -1.52 -4.98
CA PHE A 24 -1.05 -0.54 -4.10
C PHE A 24 -2.05 0.56 -3.77
N LYS A 25 -1.74 1.32 -2.71
CA LYS A 25 -2.55 2.45 -2.29
C LYS A 25 -1.65 3.64 -2.03
N GLN A 26 -1.88 4.70 -2.79
CA GLN A 26 -1.16 5.95 -2.67
C GLN A 26 -2.08 7.09 -3.08
N PHE A 27 -2.01 8.19 -2.35
CA PHE A 27 -2.62 9.45 -2.76
C PHE A 27 -1.61 10.22 -3.60
N PHE A 28 -2.04 10.74 -4.74
CA PHE A 28 -1.23 11.54 -5.64
C PHE A 28 -1.78 12.97 -5.67
N ASP A 29 -0.95 13.93 -5.31
CA ASP A 29 -1.28 15.35 -5.42
C ASP A 29 -1.19 15.85 -6.88
N ASP A 30 -0.41 15.16 -7.72
CA ASP A 30 -0.27 15.45 -9.15
C ASP A 30 -1.50 14.90 -9.93
N PRO A 31 -2.37 15.78 -10.46
CA PRO A 31 -3.56 15.36 -11.20
C PRO A 31 -3.23 14.74 -12.56
N GLU A 32 -2.09 15.08 -13.17
CA GLU A 32 -1.66 14.46 -14.44
C GLU A 32 -1.24 13.02 -14.22
N LEU A 33 -0.43 12.76 -13.18
CA LEU A 33 -0.07 11.41 -12.76
C LEU A 33 -1.31 10.57 -12.43
N PHE A 34 -2.26 11.15 -11.69
CA PHE A 34 -3.50 10.44 -11.37
C PHE A 34 -4.28 10.09 -12.63
N ARG A 35 -4.39 10.99 -13.62
CA ARG A 35 -5.08 10.73 -14.89
C ARG A 35 -4.43 9.59 -15.68
N GLU A 36 -3.10 9.52 -15.70
CA GLU A 36 -2.38 8.41 -16.35
C GLU A 36 -2.61 7.07 -15.63
N LEU A 37 -2.81 7.09 -14.31
CA LEU A 37 -3.08 5.90 -13.50
C LEU A 37 -4.56 5.56 -13.32
N GLU A 38 -5.48 6.45 -13.71
CA GLU A 38 -6.94 6.29 -13.56
C GLU A 38 -7.46 4.96 -14.12
N PRO A 39 -6.98 4.46 -15.27
CA PRO A 39 -7.42 3.15 -15.79
C PRO A 39 -7.19 1.98 -14.83
N PHE A 40 -6.22 2.10 -13.92
CA PHE A 40 -5.89 1.09 -12.90
C PHE A 40 -6.56 1.36 -11.56
N TYR A 41 -7.33 2.44 -11.41
CA TYR A 41 -7.88 2.87 -10.13
C TYR A 41 -9.24 2.21 -9.80
N GLU A 42 -9.27 1.43 -8.72
CA GLU A 42 -10.47 0.79 -8.17
C GLU A 42 -11.18 1.72 -7.17
N LYS A 43 -12.09 2.55 -7.68
CA LYS A 43 -12.83 3.58 -6.90
C LYS A 43 -13.53 3.04 -5.65
N GLN A 44 -14.06 1.81 -5.71
CA GLN A 44 -14.78 1.19 -4.58
C GLN A 44 -13.90 0.94 -3.36
N ARG A 45 -12.59 0.71 -3.56
CA ARG A 45 -11.64 0.39 -2.48
C ARG A 45 -10.53 1.43 -2.34
N TYR A 46 -10.59 2.52 -3.13
CA TYR A 46 -9.61 3.61 -3.12
C TYR A 46 -8.17 3.09 -3.26
N ARG A 47 -7.94 2.19 -4.22
CA ARG A 47 -6.65 1.55 -4.47
C ARG A 47 -6.44 1.32 -5.95
N PHE A 48 -5.20 1.09 -6.35
CA PHE A 48 -4.88 0.69 -7.71
C PHE A 48 -4.81 -0.83 -7.81
N LYS A 49 -5.33 -1.38 -8.90
CA LYS A 49 -5.35 -2.80 -9.21
C LYS A 49 -4.76 -3.02 -10.60
N MET A 50 -3.73 -3.85 -10.67
CA MET A 50 -3.17 -4.33 -11.93
C MET A 50 -3.40 -5.85 -12.02
N PRO A 51 -4.35 -6.32 -12.83
CA PRO A 51 -4.64 -7.75 -13.00
C PRO A 51 -3.44 -8.57 -13.50
N THR A 52 -2.58 -7.99 -14.34
CA THR A 52 -1.48 -8.71 -14.99
C THR A 52 -0.09 -8.16 -14.63
N ALA A 53 0.92 -9.02 -14.77
CA ALA A 53 2.32 -8.62 -14.60
C ALA A 53 2.76 -7.54 -15.63
N GLY A 54 2.17 -7.55 -16.82
CA GLY A 54 2.42 -6.57 -17.87
C GLY A 54 1.89 -5.18 -17.49
N GLU A 55 0.68 -5.10 -16.97
CA GLU A 55 0.11 -3.85 -16.45
C GLU A 55 0.89 -3.33 -15.24
N ARG A 56 1.25 -4.21 -14.30
CA ARG A 56 2.11 -3.86 -13.16
C ARG A 56 3.43 -3.23 -13.63
N ASN A 57 4.07 -3.81 -14.65
CA ASN A 57 5.33 -3.25 -15.21
C ASN A 57 5.14 -1.86 -15.81
N LYS A 58 4.03 -1.63 -16.53
CA LYS A 58 3.72 -0.31 -17.09
C LYS A 58 3.56 0.73 -15.99
N VAL A 59 2.82 0.39 -14.93
CA VAL A 59 2.59 1.27 -13.78
C VAL A 59 3.89 1.56 -13.02
N MET A 60 4.72 0.54 -12.75
CA MET A 60 6.01 0.74 -12.06
C MET A 60 6.91 1.71 -12.84
N LYS A 61 7.03 1.53 -14.16
CA LYS A 61 7.81 2.44 -15.01
C LYS A 61 7.27 3.88 -15.01
N LEU A 62 5.94 4.03 -14.98
CA LEU A 62 5.31 5.35 -14.89
C LEU A 62 5.63 6.04 -13.55
N LEU A 63 5.51 5.30 -12.45
CA LEU A 63 5.84 5.78 -11.10
C LEU A 63 7.32 6.18 -10.99
N GLU A 64 8.24 5.35 -11.49
CA GLU A 64 9.68 5.64 -11.51
C GLU A 64 10.00 6.92 -12.30
N ARG A 65 9.39 7.09 -13.48
CA ARG A 65 9.53 8.31 -14.30
C ARG A 65 9.03 9.57 -13.59
N LYS A 66 8.09 9.42 -12.66
CA LYS A 66 7.46 10.50 -11.90
C LYS A 66 8.10 10.67 -10.51
N GLY A 67 9.25 10.00 -10.27
CA GLY A 67 10.04 10.19 -9.06
C GLY A 67 9.64 9.33 -7.87
N TYR A 68 8.84 8.27 -8.09
CA TYR A 68 8.51 7.30 -7.05
C TYR A 68 9.36 6.04 -7.18
N ASP A 69 9.85 5.53 -6.05
CA ASP A 69 10.46 4.21 -6.01
C ASP A 69 9.35 3.17 -5.81
N THR A 70 9.43 2.04 -6.52
CA THR A 70 8.46 0.95 -6.35
C THR A 70 9.14 -0.31 -5.82
N THR A 71 8.44 -1.03 -4.95
CA THR A 71 8.91 -2.32 -4.43
C THR A 71 7.80 -3.35 -4.59
N LEU A 72 8.11 -4.46 -5.25
CA LEU A 72 7.18 -5.58 -5.38
C LEU A 72 7.24 -6.44 -4.12
N ILE A 73 6.11 -6.61 -3.47
CA ILE A 73 5.92 -7.45 -2.29
C ILE A 73 5.13 -8.69 -2.72
N GLU A 74 5.81 -9.82 -2.82
CA GLU A 74 5.18 -11.08 -3.21
C GLU A 74 4.38 -11.73 -2.08
N ASP A 75 4.86 -11.57 -0.84
CA ASP A 75 4.19 -12.05 0.37
C ASP A 75 3.72 -10.86 1.22
N PRO A 76 2.40 -10.60 1.33
CA PRO A 76 1.86 -9.53 2.16
C PRO A 76 1.87 -9.86 3.67
N ALA A 77 2.22 -11.07 4.09
CA ALA A 77 2.15 -11.48 5.50
C ALA A 77 2.88 -10.53 6.47
N PRO A 78 4.10 -10.02 6.19
CA PRO A 78 4.79 -9.08 7.07
C PRO A 78 4.06 -7.75 7.27
N PHE A 79 3.17 -7.39 6.33
CA PHE A 79 2.40 -6.16 6.33
C PHE A 79 0.97 -6.36 6.85
N THR A 80 0.64 -7.59 7.26
CA THR A 80 -0.72 -7.96 7.65
C THR A 80 -0.89 -7.90 9.16
N VAL A 81 -1.87 -7.12 9.60
CA VAL A 81 -2.23 -6.95 11.02
C VAL A 81 -3.71 -7.24 11.23
N GLU A 82 -4.06 -7.62 12.46
CA GLU A 82 -5.44 -7.82 12.90
C GLU A 82 -5.77 -6.84 14.03
N ILE A 83 -6.91 -6.16 13.93
CA ILE A 83 -7.38 -5.24 14.98
C ILE A 83 -8.82 -5.54 15.36
N SER A 84 -9.20 -5.32 16.63
CA SER A 84 -10.56 -5.56 17.08
C SER A 84 -11.55 -4.59 16.42
N LYS A 85 -12.73 -5.09 16.03
CA LYS A 85 -13.84 -4.25 15.51
C LYS A 85 -14.32 -3.20 16.51
N ASN A 86 -14.04 -3.38 17.80
CA ASN A 86 -14.45 -2.46 18.86
C ASN A 86 -13.47 -1.29 19.06
N GLN A 87 -12.30 -1.32 18.42
CA GLN A 87 -11.30 -0.25 18.48
C GLN A 87 -11.53 0.78 17.38
N LYS A 88 -10.98 1.99 17.54
CA LYS A 88 -10.98 3.00 16.47
C LYS A 88 -9.86 2.68 15.48
N TYR A 89 -10.19 2.08 14.34
CA TYR A 89 -9.23 1.67 13.30
C TYR A 89 -9.40 2.42 11.96
N GLY A 90 -10.21 3.49 11.94
CA GLY A 90 -10.53 4.23 10.71
C GLY A 90 -9.31 4.81 9.99
N GLU A 91 -8.28 5.22 10.72
CA GLU A 91 -7.02 5.70 10.15
C GLU A 91 -6.21 4.57 9.50
N LEU A 92 -6.20 3.39 10.12
CA LEU A 92 -5.54 2.20 9.56
C LEU A 92 -6.21 1.75 8.26
N LEU A 93 -7.55 1.88 8.13
CA LEU A 93 -8.25 1.59 6.88
C LEU A 93 -7.77 2.47 5.72
N LYS A 94 -7.59 3.78 5.98
CA LYS A 94 -7.11 4.72 4.96
C LYS A 94 -5.74 4.32 4.43
N ASN A 95 -4.92 3.68 5.26
CA ASN A 95 -3.57 3.25 4.93
C ASN A 95 -3.43 1.75 4.68
N SER A 96 -4.55 1.04 4.56
CA SER A 96 -4.59 -0.38 4.16
C SER A 96 -4.84 -0.53 2.66
N VAL A 97 -4.05 -1.39 2.01
CA VAL A 97 -4.18 -1.79 0.60
C VAL A 97 -5.30 -2.82 0.43
N GLU A 98 -5.48 -3.67 1.42
CA GLU A 98 -6.56 -4.65 1.48
C GLU A 98 -7.09 -4.76 2.91
N ASN A 99 -8.38 -5.01 3.05
CA ASN A 99 -9.00 -5.28 4.34
C ASN A 99 -10.18 -6.23 4.21
N TYR A 100 -10.40 -7.05 5.24
CA TYR A 100 -11.56 -7.91 5.34
C TYR A 100 -11.91 -8.23 6.80
N PRO A 101 -13.21 -8.35 7.13
CA PRO A 101 -13.63 -8.77 8.46
C PRO A 101 -13.30 -10.24 8.70
N LEU A 102 -12.81 -10.56 9.91
CA LEU A 102 -12.57 -11.93 10.37
C LEU A 102 -13.08 -12.07 11.81
N ARG A 103 -14.22 -12.74 11.99
CA ARG A 103 -14.90 -12.89 13.30
C ARG A 103 -15.13 -11.52 13.98
N ASP A 104 -14.57 -11.29 15.16
CA ASP A 104 -14.59 -10.07 15.97
C ASP A 104 -13.46 -9.08 15.62
N LYS A 105 -12.64 -9.42 14.61
CA LYS A 105 -11.50 -8.63 14.15
C LYS A 105 -11.65 -8.17 12.71
N ILE A 106 -10.76 -7.28 12.32
CA ILE A 106 -10.55 -6.85 10.94
C ILE A 106 -9.09 -7.11 10.61
N VAL A 107 -8.87 -7.83 9.52
CA VAL A 107 -7.55 -8.02 8.95
C VAL A 107 -7.27 -6.89 7.98
N LEU A 108 -6.09 -6.31 8.09
CA LEU A 108 -5.66 -5.18 7.30
C LEU A 108 -4.26 -5.48 6.74
N VAL A 109 -4.08 -5.31 5.43
CA VAL A 109 -2.77 -5.31 4.78
C VAL A 109 -2.33 -3.85 4.67
N MET A 110 -1.36 -3.44 5.48
CA MET A 110 -0.84 -2.07 5.53
C MET A 110 -0.05 -1.74 4.27
N LYS A 111 -0.06 -0.48 3.84
CA LYS A 111 0.69 -0.01 2.66
C LYS A 111 2.21 -0.02 2.87
N ASP A 112 2.69 0.11 4.11
CA ASP A 112 4.11 0.12 4.47
C ASP A 112 4.33 -0.31 5.93
N MET A 113 5.60 -0.50 6.31
CA MET A 113 5.98 -0.94 7.66
C MET A 113 5.70 0.10 8.75
N MET A 114 5.74 1.40 8.42
CA MET A 114 5.40 2.46 9.38
C MET A 114 3.94 2.30 9.84
N TRP A 115 3.04 1.97 8.90
CA TRP A 115 1.65 1.70 9.24
C TRP A 115 1.42 0.37 9.96
N VAL A 116 2.30 -0.63 9.75
CA VAL A 116 2.31 -1.85 10.57
C VAL A 116 2.64 -1.50 12.02
N GLU A 117 3.72 -0.76 12.25
CA GLU A 117 4.15 -0.33 13.59
C GLU A 117 3.09 0.53 14.27
N GLN A 118 2.50 1.48 13.53
CA GLN A 118 1.40 2.30 14.02
C GLN A 118 0.19 1.45 14.41
N ALA A 119 -0.18 0.45 13.60
CA ALA A 119 -1.27 -0.46 13.92
C ALA A 119 -0.99 -1.24 15.22
N LEU A 120 0.24 -1.74 15.39
CA LEU A 120 0.65 -2.44 16.61
C LEU A 120 0.56 -1.51 17.84
N ALA A 121 1.00 -0.25 17.71
CA ALA A 121 0.87 0.75 18.76
C ALA A 121 -0.60 1.07 19.12
N MET A 122 -1.51 0.93 18.16
CA MET A 122 -2.96 1.08 18.36
C MET A 122 -3.63 -0.18 18.94
N GLY A 123 -2.85 -1.24 19.25
CA GLY A 123 -3.35 -2.49 19.81
C GLY A 123 -3.75 -3.55 18.79
N ALA A 124 -3.35 -3.39 17.52
CA ALA A 124 -3.40 -4.47 16.55
C ALA A 124 -2.35 -5.54 16.89
N VAL A 125 -2.54 -6.73 16.34
CA VAL A 125 -1.57 -7.83 16.43
C VAL A 125 -1.08 -8.21 15.04
N ALA A 126 0.21 -8.50 14.91
CA ALA A 126 0.75 -9.03 13.66
C ALA A 126 0.07 -10.37 13.35
N LYS A 127 -0.40 -10.55 12.11
CA LYS A 127 -0.99 -11.81 11.70
C LYS A 127 0.12 -12.84 11.53
N LYS A 128 0.31 -13.68 12.55
CA LYS A 128 1.24 -14.80 12.44
C LYS A 128 0.68 -15.80 11.44
N THR A 129 1.43 -16.07 10.38
CA THR A 129 1.17 -17.20 9.48
C THR A 129 1.38 -18.47 10.30
N SER A 130 0.29 -19.06 10.78
CA SER A 130 0.26 -20.41 11.35
C SER A 130 0.30 -21.45 10.25
#